data_AF-A0A7K3HCY3-F1
#
_entry.id   AF-A0A7K3HCY3-F1
#
_cell.length_a   1.000
_cell.length_b   1.000
_cell.length_c   1.000
_cell.angle_alpha   90.00
_cell.angle_beta   90.00
_cell.angle_gamma   90.00
#
_symmetry.space_group_name_H-M   'P 1'
#
loop_
_entity.id
_entity.type
_entity.pdbx_description
1 polymer ?
#
loop_
_entity_poly.entity_id
_entity_poly.type
_entity_poly.pdbx_seq_one_letter_code
_entity_poly.pdbx_strand_id
1 'polypeptide(L)' 'MNLIEVAPGVWAVAHHGTGLRSADPRDVGASAGMPGWRAEEFLAGRALLRRLL' A
#
# COMPACT_ATOMS: atom_id res chain seq x y z
N MET A 1 -11.08 -0.56 -3.34
CA MET A 1 -10.19 -1.50 -2.61
C MET A 1 -10.96 -2.79 -2.43
N ASN A 2 -10.43 -3.92 -2.90
CA ASN A 2 -11.01 -5.24 -2.75
C ASN A 2 -10.14 -6.03 -1.76
N LEU A 3 -10.74 -6.57 -0.70
CA LEU A 3 -10.07 -7.30 0.37
C LEU A 3 -10.66 -8.72 0.40
N ILE A 4 -9.82 -9.74 0.22
CA ILE A 4 -10.23 -11.14 0.22
C ILE A 4 -9.35 -11.95 1.20
N GLU A 5 -9.94 -12.92 1.88
CA GLU A 5 -9.18 -13.93 2.63
C GLU A 5 -8.80 -15.07 1.67
N VAL A 6 -7.50 -15.35 1.53
CA VAL A 6 -6.98 -16.39 0.60
C VAL A 6 -6.63 -17.70 1.30
N ALA A 7 -6.39 -17.64 2.61
CA ALA A 7 -6.22 -18.77 3.52
C ALA A 7 -6.58 -18.28 4.94
N PRO A 8 -6.90 -19.18 5.90
CA PRO A 8 -7.24 -18.77 7.25
C PRO A 8 -6.20 -17.81 7.87
N GLY A 9 -6.63 -16.58 8.15
CA GLY A 9 -5.76 -15.52 8.70
C GLY A 9 -4.85 -14.81 7.68
N VAL A 10 -4.95 -15.12 6.39
CA VAL A 10 -4.16 -14.51 5.31
C VAL A 10 -5.08 -13.70 4.38
N TRP A 11 -4.83 -12.40 4.31
CA TRP A 11 -5.66 -11.46 3.57
C TRP A 11 -4.89 -10.85 2.40
N ALA A 12 -5.50 -10.83 1.22
CA ALA A 12 -5.00 -10.14 0.05
C ALA A 12 -5.82 -8.88 -0.21
N VAL A 13 -5.15 -7.77 -0.54
CA VAL A 13 -5.79 -6.50 -0.89
C VAL A 13 -5.38 -6.10 -2.28
N ALA A 14 -6.37 -5.92 -3.16
CA ALA A 14 -6.18 -5.35 -4.48
C ALA A 14 -6.79 -3.95 -4.54
N HIS A 15 -6.04 -2.99 -5.10
CA HIS A 15 -6.56 -1.67 -5.40
C HIS A 15 -6.25 -1.31 -6.85
N HIS A 16 -7.31 -1.01 -7.62
CA HIS A 16 -7.18 -0.34 -8.91
C HIS A 16 -7.40 1.16 -8.72
N GLY A 17 -6.42 1.97 -9.12
CA GLY A 17 -6.48 3.43 -9.11
C GLY A 17 -5.17 4.09 -8.66
N THR A 18 -4.84 5.24 -9.24
CA THR A 18 -3.67 6.10 -8.88
C THR A 18 -3.86 6.85 -7.55
N GLY A 19 -4.72 6.33 -6.68
CA GLY A 19 -5.32 7.05 -5.56
C GLY A 19 -4.70 6.71 -4.22
N LEU A 20 -3.38 6.77 -4.07
CA LEU A 20 -2.77 7.01 -2.75
C LEU A 20 -3.05 8.46 -2.35
N ARG A 21 -4.34 8.78 -2.13
CA ARG A 21 -4.77 10.09 -1.66
C ARG A 21 -4.26 10.21 -0.21
N SER A 22 -3.13 10.92 -0.07
CA SER A 22 -2.35 11.13 1.15
C SER A 22 -1.49 9.94 1.60
N ALA A 23 -0.46 9.61 0.82
CA ALA A 23 0.73 8.98 1.39
C ALA A 23 1.32 9.89 2.50
N ASP A 24 1.67 9.30 3.64
CA ASP A 24 2.35 10.01 4.73
C ASP A 24 3.70 10.54 4.22
N PRO A 25 4.05 11.81 4.49
CA PRO A 25 5.29 12.41 3.99
C PRO A 25 6.56 11.61 4.30
N ARG A 26 6.57 10.87 5.42
CA ARG A 26 7.70 10.02 5.81
C ARG A 26 7.86 8.80 4.89
N ASP A 27 6.75 8.19 4.48
CA ASP A 27 6.80 7.06 3.56
C ASP A 27 7.15 7.53 2.14
N VAL A 28 6.69 8.73 1.75
CA VAL A 28 7.10 9.37 0.49
C VAL A 28 8.62 9.54 0.45
N GLY A 29 9.21 10.10 1.51
CA GLY A 29 10.65 10.21 1.64
C GLY A 29 11.36 8.85 1.62
N ALA A 30 10.81 7.85 2.31
CA ALA A 30 11.36 6.49 2.32
C ALA A 30 11.30 5.78 0.94
N SER A 31 10.34 6.16 0.09
CA SER A 31 10.22 5.62 -1.27
C SER A 31 11.17 6.28 -2.29
N ALA A 32 11.89 7.35 -1.88
CA ALA A 32 12.80 8.06 -2.76
C ALA A 32 13.92 7.14 -3.26
N GLY A 33 14.13 7.12 -4.58
CA GLY A 33 15.13 6.27 -5.24
C GLY A 33 14.66 4.86 -5.59
N MET A 34 13.43 4.49 -5.22
CA MET A 34 12.83 3.24 -5.70
C MET A 34 12.37 3.38 -7.16
N PRO A 35 12.42 2.29 -7.96
CA PRO A 35 11.69 2.23 -9.23
C PRO A 35 10.20 2.53 -9.02
N GLY A 36 9.54 3.17 -9.99
CA GLY A 36 8.15 3.64 -9.85
C GLY A 36 7.18 2.58 -9.33
N TRP A 37 7.20 1.38 -9.93
CA TRP A 37 6.36 0.25 -9.50
C TRP A 37 6.60 -0.15 -8.03
N ARG A 38 7.85 -0.05 -7.55
CA ARG A 38 8.23 -0.43 -6.19
C ARG A 38 7.84 0.64 -5.18
N ALA A 39 7.95 1.91 -5.55
CA ALA A 39 7.46 3.02 -4.75
C ALA A 39 5.93 2.92 -4.56
N GLU A 40 5.19 2.61 -5.63
CA GLU A 40 3.74 2.41 -5.58
C GLU A 40 3.35 1.24 -4.67
N GLU A 41 4.00 0.08 -4.80
CA GLU A 41 3.77 -1.09 -3.96
C GLU A 41 4.07 -0.78 -2.47
N PHE A 42 5.20 -0.12 -2.20
CA PHE A 42 5.60 0.26 -0.84
C PHE A 42 4.57 1.18 -0.19
N LEU A 43 4.19 2.26 -0.88
CA LEU A 43 3.23 3.23 -0.36
C LEU A 43 1.84 2.60 -0.15
N ALA A 44 1.41 1.71 -1.05
CA ALA A 44 0.17 0.95 -0.90
C ALA A 44 0.19 0.05 0.35
N GLY A 45 1.29 -0.68 0.58
CA GLY A 45 1.47 -1.50 1.78
C GLY A 45 1.44 -0.68 3.07
N ARG A 46 2.11 0.48 3.10
CA ARG A 46 2.10 1.39 4.27
C ARG A 46 0.73 1.97 4.55
N ALA A 47 -0.01 2.38 3.51
CA ALA A 47 -1.37 2.88 3.65
C ALA A 47 -2.32 1.79 4.20
N LEU A 48 -2.19 0.55 3.73
CA LEU A 48 -2.96 -0.57 4.24
C LEU A 48 -2.66 -0.85 5.73
N LEU A 49 -1.38 -0.93 6.11
CA LEU A 49 -0.99 -1.19 7.50
C LEU A 49 -1.55 -0.14 8.47
N ARG A 50 -1.56 1.14 8.09
CA ARG A 50 -2.19 2.21 8.90
C ARG A 50 -3.70 2.10 9.04
N ARG A 51 -4.37 1.36 8.16
CA ARG A 51 -5.82 1.16 8.24
C ARG A 51 -6.17 -0.05 9.12
N LEU A 52 -5.22 -0.95 9.33
CA LEU A 52 -5.39 -2.18 10.12
C LEU A 52 -4.88 -2.02 11.57
N LEU A 53 -4.01 -1.04 11.82
CA LEU A 53 -3.44 -0.70 13.12
C LEU A 53 -4.00 0.63 13.62
#